data_AF-A0A8J7M2J4-F1
#
_entry.id   AF-A0A8J7M2J4-F1
#
_cell.length_a   1.000
_cell.length_b   1.000
_cell.length_c   1.000
_cell.angle_alpha   90.00
_cell.angle_beta   90.00
_cell.angle_gamma   90.00
#
_symmetry.space_group_name_H-M   'P 1'
#
loop_
_entity.id
_entity.type
_entity.pdbx_description
1 polymer ?
#
loop_
_entity_poly.entity_id
_entity_poly.type
_entity_poly.pdbx_seq_one_letter_code
_entity_poly.pdbx_strand_id
1 'polypeptide(L)'
;MLFTIACTRDIIGYQIDVQVKAEGSETISSVTTTYEDSDLATDFLAPSEVQYQRTFTQVGGYTPGVSRTVKVSAVNDSGQERTASKRWQD
;
A
#
# COMPACT_ATOMS: atom_id res chain seq x y z
N MET A 1 8.39 8.15 7.73
CA MET A 1 8.16 7.28 6.56
C MET A 1 7.54 8.05 5.39
N LEU A 2 8.04 7.77 4.18
CA LEU A 2 7.53 8.25 2.90
C LEU A 2 6.81 7.12 2.18
N PHE A 3 5.66 7.42 1.58
CA PHE A 3 4.83 6.47 0.86
C PHE A 3 4.74 6.86 -0.62
N THR A 4 4.92 5.90 -1.51
CA THR A 4 4.62 6.05 -2.94
C THR A 4 3.61 4.99 -3.32
N ILE A 5 2.48 5.43 -3.86
CA ILE A 5 1.42 4.56 -4.32
C ILE A 5 1.12 4.88 -5.79
N ALA A 6 1.35 3.91 -6.67
CA ALA A 6 0.94 3.99 -8.06
C ALA A 6 -0.26 3.06 -8.31
N CYS A 7 -1.21 3.54 -9.09
CA CYS A 7 -2.39 2.78 -9.48
C CYS A 7 -2.51 2.93 -10.98
N THR A 8 -2.41 1.83 -11.70
CA THR A 8 -2.46 1.81 -13.17
C THR A 8 -3.47 0.78 -13.61
N ARG A 9 -4.17 1.07 -14.70
CA ARG A 9 -5.14 0.13 -15.26
C ARG A 9 -4.39 -1.08 -15.83
N ASP A 10 -4.82 -2.26 -15.42
CA ASP A 10 -4.31 -3.54 -15.91
C ASP A 10 -5.33 -4.14 -16.91
N ILE A 11 -4.99 -5.28 -17.54
CA ILE A 11 -5.87 -6.01 -18.48
C ILE A 11 -7.20 -6.35 -17.78
N ILE A 12 -7.13 -6.76 -16.52
CA ILE A 12 -8.26 -7.04 -15.64
C ILE A 12 -8.04 -6.23 -14.36
N GLY A 13 -8.90 -5.26 -14.06
CA GLY A 13 -8.78 -4.44 -12.84
C GLY A 13 -7.58 -3.48 -12.84
N TYR A 14 -6.88 -3.41 -11.72
CA TYR A 14 -5.77 -2.49 -11.51
C TYR A 14 -4.49 -3.19 -11.03
N GLN A 15 -3.36 -2.66 -11.48
CA GLN A 15 -2.07 -2.86 -10.84
C GLN A 15 -1.85 -1.75 -9.82
N ILE A 16 -1.53 -2.15 -8.59
CA ILE A 16 -1.20 -1.25 -7.48
C ILE A 16 0.24 -1.52 -7.06
N ASP A 17 1.10 -0.52 -7.21
CA ASP A 17 2.48 -0.55 -6.73
C ASP A 17 2.58 0.28 -5.45
N VAL A 18 3.02 -0.38 -4.39
CA VAL A 18 3.24 0.21 -3.08
C VAL A 18 4.74 0.23 -2.79
N GLN A 19 5.24 1.40 -2.40
CA GLN A 19 6.56 1.55 -1.81
C GLN A 19 6.45 2.34 -0.52
N VAL A 20 7.12 1.84 0.52
CA VAL A 20 7.28 2.53 1.81
C VAL A 20 8.76 2.66 2.09
N LYS A 21 9.20 3.86 2.42
CA LYS A 21 10.58 4.14 2.80
C LYS A 21 10.62 4.75 4.20
N ALA A 22 11.39 4.15 5.09
CA ALA A 22 11.63 4.70 6.41
C ALA A 22 12.46 6.01 6.32
N GLU A 23 12.30 6.90 7.30
CA GLU A 23 13.03 8.17 7.36
C GLU A 23 13.93 8.21 8.60
N GLY A 24 15.10 8.84 8.47
CA GLY A 24 16.06 8.92 9.58
C GLY A 24 16.54 7.55 10.03
N SER A 25 16.37 7.24 11.32
CA SER A 25 16.71 5.95 11.93
C SER A 25 15.49 5.05 12.16
N GLU A 26 14.33 5.36 11.56
CA GLU A 26 13.15 4.50 11.62
C GLU A 26 13.37 3.21 10.79
N THR A 27 12.62 2.17 11.14
CA THR A 27 12.50 0.89 10.41
C THR A 27 11.02 0.57 10.23
N ILE A 28 10.72 -0.42 9.40
CA ILE A 28 9.38 -0.89 9.06
C ILE A 28 9.29 -2.34 9.56
N SER A 29 8.34 -2.61 10.45
CA SER A 29 8.09 -3.93 11.04
C SER A 29 6.89 -4.62 10.38
N SER A 30 5.90 -3.85 9.91
CA SER A 30 4.80 -4.40 9.11
C SER A 30 4.24 -3.38 8.13
N VAL A 31 3.64 -3.89 7.06
CA VAL A 31 2.88 -3.10 6.08
C VAL A 31 1.57 -3.79 5.75
N THR A 32 0.46 -3.09 5.95
CA THR A 32 -0.88 -3.52 5.56
C THR A 32 -1.37 -2.67 4.39
N THR A 33 -1.84 -3.31 3.33
CA THR A 33 -2.47 -2.65 2.19
C THR A 33 -3.93 -3.06 2.12
N THR A 34 -4.83 -2.08 2.09
CA THR A 34 -6.26 -2.29 1.88
C THR A 34 -6.71 -1.60 0.61
N TYR A 35 -7.58 -2.26 -0.14
CA TYR A 35 -8.28 -1.68 -1.28
C TYR A 35 -9.74 -1.48 -0.89
N GLU A 36 -10.17 -0.23 -0.95
CA GLU A 36 -11.44 0.23 -0.37
C GLU A 36 -11.46 -0.16 1.12
N ASP A 37 -12.33 -1.09 1.51
CA ASP A 37 -12.43 -1.60 2.88
C ASP A 37 -12.03 -3.08 3.00
N SER A 38 -11.39 -3.63 1.97
CA SER A 38 -10.92 -5.03 1.94
C SER A 38 -9.40 -5.12 2.05
N ASP A 39 -8.91 -6.01 2.90
CA ASP A 39 -7.49 -6.28 3.02
C ASP A 39 -6.96 -6.95 1.75
N LEU A 40 -5.94 -6.34 1.13
CA LEU A 40 -5.18 -7.02 0.07
C LEU A 40 -4.10 -7.91 0.68
N ALA A 41 -3.37 -7.37 1.66
CA ALA A 41 -2.37 -8.13 2.41
C ALA A 41 -1.90 -7.38 3.65
N THR A 42 -1.35 -8.15 4.59
CA THR A 42 -0.50 -7.67 5.69
C THR A 42 0.81 -8.44 5.65
N ASP A 43 1.92 -7.73 5.49
CA ASP A 43 3.28 -8.28 5.52
C ASP A 43 3.97 -7.91 6.83
N PHE A 44 4.60 -8.91 7.44
CA PHE A 44 5.47 -8.72 8.60
C PHE A 44 6.92 -8.86 8.16
N LEU A 45 7.75 -7.89 8.51
CA LEU A 45 9.17 -7.83 8.13
C LEU A 45 10.00 -8.26 9.34
N ALA A 46 10.64 -9.42 9.22
CA ALA A 46 11.48 -9.98 10.28
C ALA A 46 12.79 -10.51 9.65
N PRO A 47 13.91 -9.77 9.78
CA PRO A 47 14.07 -8.53 10.56
C PRO A 47 13.36 -7.33 9.92
N SER A 48 13.15 -6.27 10.70
CA SER A 48 12.57 -5.01 10.23
C SER A 48 13.46 -4.35 9.18
N GLU A 49 12.85 -3.69 8.19
CA GLU A 49 13.55 -3.15 7.02
C GLU A 49 13.37 -1.63 6.89
N VAL A 50 14.30 -0.96 6.20
CA VAL A 50 14.21 0.50 5.94
C VAL A 50 13.42 0.82 4.67
N GLN A 51 13.10 -0.19 3.86
CA GLN A 51 12.36 -0.06 2.62
C GLN A 51 11.45 -1.28 2.44
N TYR A 52 10.27 -1.06 1.91
CA TYR A 52 9.34 -2.10 1.51
C TYR A 52 8.80 -1.77 0.12
N GLN A 53 8.62 -2.80 -0.71
CA GLN A 53 7.95 -2.68 -2.00
C GLN A 53 7.08 -3.90 -2.27
N ARG A 54 5.88 -3.67 -2.78
CA ARG A 54 4.98 -4.73 -3.22
C ARG A 54 4.12 -4.27 -4.39
N THR A 55 3.90 -5.18 -5.33
CA THR A 55 2.99 -5.01 -6.46
C THR A 55 1.81 -5.96 -6.29
N PHE A 56 0.61 -5.44 -6.48
CA PHE A 56 -0.63 -6.20 -6.55
C PHE A 56 -1.18 -6.07 -7.96
N THR A 57 -1.49 -7.18 -8.61
CA THR A 57 -2.09 -7.22 -9.95
C THR A 57 -3.55 -7.64 -9.85
N GLN A 58 -4.35 -7.27 -10.84
CA GLN A 58 -5.75 -7.67 -10.92
C GLN A 58 -6.61 -7.30 -9.71
N VAL A 59 -6.31 -6.15 -9.09
CA VAL A 59 -7.07 -5.65 -7.94
C VAL A 59 -8.39 -5.01 -8.41
N GLY A 60 -9.49 -5.44 -7.79
CA GLY A 60 -10.81 -4.89 -8.05
C GLY A 60 -11.30 -5.12 -9.49
N GLY A 61 -12.03 -4.14 -10.01
CA GLY A 61 -12.58 -4.17 -11.36
C GLY A 61 -12.72 -2.76 -11.94
N TYR A 62 -12.98 -2.68 -13.24
CA TYR A 62 -13.20 -1.41 -13.93
C TYR A 62 -14.70 -1.12 -14.06
N THR A 63 -15.18 -0.10 -13.36
CA THR A 63 -16.56 0.38 -13.43
C THR A 63 -16.57 1.89 -13.64
N PRO A 64 -16.87 2.39 -14.85
CA PRO A 64 -16.79 3.81 -15.18
C PRO A 64 -17.46 4.70 -14.14
N GLY A 65 -16.74 5.73 -13.70
CA GLY A 65 -17.25 6.73 -12.76
C GLY A 65 -17.21 6.30 -11.30
N VAL A 66 -16.85 5.06 -10.97
CA VAL A 66 -16.64 4.61 -9.58
C VAL A 66 -15.33 5.17 -9.07
N SER A 67 -15.36 5.73 -7.86
CA SER A 67 -14.17 6.21 -7.20
C SER A 67 -13.53 5.09 -6.37
N ARG A 68 -12.25 4.85 -6.60
CA ARG A 68 -11.47 3.80 -5.95
C ARG A 68 -10.51 4.41 -4.95
N THR A 69 -10.21 3.67 -3.89
CA THR A 69 -9.22 4.08 -2.89
C THR A 69 -8.36 2.89 -2.52
N VAL A 70 -7.06 3.13 -2.37
CA VAL A 70 -6.15 2.20 -1.70
C VAL A 70 -5.54 2.91 -0.50
N LYS A 71 -5.37 2.19 0.60
CA LYS A 71 -4.74 2.67 1.82
C LYS A 71 -3.58 1.75 2.16
N VAL A 72 -2.46 2.34 2.55
CA VAL A 72 -1.26 1.64 3.01
C VAL A 72 -0.96 2.14 4.41
N SER A 73 -0.92 1.21 5.36
CA SER A 73 -0.48 1.45 6.73
C SER A 73 0.84 0.73 6.95
N ALA A 74 1.82 1.41 7.53
CA ALA A 74 3.10 0.83 7.91
C ALA A 74 3.36 1.08 9.40
N VAL A 75 3.84 0.06 10.11
CA VAL A 75 4.19 0.12 11.52
C VAL A 75 5.71 0.04 11.65
N ASN A 76 6.29 0.82 12.58
CA ASN A 76 7.72 0.75 12.91
C ASN A 76 8.00 -0.18 14.11
N ASP A 77 9.27 -0.34 14.49
CA ASP A 77 9.66 -1.19 15.64
C ASP A 77 9.16 -0.67 16.99
N SER A 78 8.85 0.62 17.09
CA SER A 78 8.22 1.19 18.29
C SER A 78 6.69 1.00 18.34
N GLY A 79 6.10 0.32 17.34
CA GLY A 79 4.66 0.12 17.23
C GLY A 79 3.89 1.36 16.72
N GLN A 80 4.59 2.39 16.25
CA GLN A 80 3.96 3.58 15.68
C GLN A 80 3.48 3.30 14.25
N GLU A 81 2.19 3.48 14.02
CA GLU A 81 1.59 3.37 12.69
C GLU A 81 1.65 4.71 11.94
N ARG A 82 1.96 4.63 10.64
CA ARG A 82 1.78 5.72 9.68
C ARG A 82 0.99 5.21 8.49
N THR A 83 0.16 6.08 7.92
CA THR A 83 -0.74 5.71 6.83
C THR A 83 -0.63 6.70 5.68
N ALA A 84 -0.75 6.19 4.46
CA ALA A 84 -1.03 6.97 3.27
C ALA A 84 -2.18 6.34 2.49
N SER A 85 -2.88 7.14 1.69
CA SER A 85 -3.91 6.65 0.78
C SER A 85 -3.82 7.32 -0.58
N LYS A 86 -4.34 6.62 -1.59
CA LYS A 86 -4.50 7.16 -2.93
C LYS A 86 -5.91 6.87 -3.42
N ARG A 87 -6.55 7.92 -3.93
CA ARG A 87 -7.89 7.86 -4.50
C ARG A 87 -7.84 8.21 -5.98
N TRP A 88 -8.60 7.48 -6.79
CA TRP A 88 -8.77 7.76 -8.21
C TRP A 88 -10.21 7.49 -8.66
N GLN A 89 -10.50 7.74 -9.92
CA GLN A 89 -11.75 7.38 -10.57
C GLN A 89 -11.42 6.47 -11.75
N ASP A 90 -12.25 5.44 -11.94
CA ASP A 90 -12.20 4.54 -13.09
C ASP A 90 -12.44 5.29 -14.41
#